data_AF-A0A432FEB6-F1
#
_entry.id   AF-A0A432FEB6-F1
#
_cell.length_a   1.000
_cell.length_b   1.000
_cell.length_c   1.000
_cell.angle_alpha   90.00
_cell.angle_beta   90.00
_cell.angle_gamma   90.00
#
_symmetry.space_group_name_H-M   'P 1'
#
loop_
_entity.id
_entity.type
_entity.pdbx_description
1 polymer ?
#
loop_
_entity_poly.entity_id
_entity_poly.type
_entity_poly.pdbx_seq_one_letter_code
_entity_poly.pdbx_strand_id
1 'polypeptide(L)'
;MSFQIITEAGTAKSDAMEALYAAKDGNYDLAKEKMKSANETIGKASHAHFEVIQKEAQGEQLEFKVLFLHAEDQLLTTQTLILLVEELIAVHKKIDSK
;
A
#
# COMPACT_ATOMS: atom_id res chain seq x y z
N MET A 1 13.96 -9.20 3.33
CA MET A 1 13.60 -7.82 2.93
C MET A 1 12.77 -7.79 1.65
N SER A 2 13.30 -8.10 0.44
CA SER A 2 12.49 -8.03 -0.80
C SER A 2 11.19 -8.84 -0.72
N PHE A 3 11.23 -10.09 -0.24
CA PHE A 3 10.02 -10.90 -0.04
C PHE A 3 9.05 -10.30 0.99
N GLN A 4 9.56 -9.64 2.03
CA GLN A 4 8.73 -8.97 3.02
C GLN A 4 8.02 -7.77 2.39
N ILE A 5 8.75 -6.91 1.68
CA ILE A 5 8.16 -5.77 0.94
C ILE A 5 7.10 -6.28 -0.04
N ILE A 6 7.39 -7.31 -0.84
CA ILE A 6 6.44 -7.88 -1.80
C ILE A 6 5.17 -8.41 -1.10
N THR A 7 5.33 -9.15 0.00
CA THR A 7 4.20 -9.76 0.71
C THR A 7 3.31 -8.70 1.36
N GLU A 8 3.91 -7.74 2.05
CA GLU A 8 3.20 -6.67 2.74
C GLU A 8 2.56 -5.70 1.71
N ALA A 9 3.26 -5.32 0.64
CA ALA A 9 2.69 -4.52 -0.43
C ALA A 9 1.54 -5.25 -1.15
N GLY A 10 1.70 -6.55 -1.46
CA GLY A 10 0.64 -7.35 -2.06
C GLY A 10 -0.61 -7.44 -1.18
N THR A 11 -0.42 -7.62 0.13
CA THR A 11 -1.52 -7.68 1.09
C THR A 11 -2.23 -6.32 1.20
N ALA A 12 -1.47 -5.22 1.32
CA ALA A 12 -2.02 -3.88 1.38
C ALA A 12 -2.79 -3.51 0.11
N LYS A 13 -2.30 -3.93 -1.06
CA LYS A 13 -2.97 -3.75 -2.35
C LYS A 13 -4.31 -4.46 -2.38
N SER A 14 -4.36 -5.72 -1.93
CA SER A 14 -5.61 -6.48 -1.85
C SER A 14 -6.62 -5.81 -0.93
N ASP A 15 -6.21 -5.42 0.29
CA ASP A 15 -7.09 -4.74 1.24
C ASP A 15 -7.62 -3.40 0.68
N ALA A 16 -6.78 -2.61 0.01
CA ALA A 16 -7.23 -1.36 -0.62
C ALA A 16 -8.26 -1.63 -1.73
N MET A 17 -8.06 -2.63 -2.57
CA MET A 17 -9.03 -3.00 -3.60
C MET A 17 -10.34 -3.53 -3.01
N GLU A 18 -10.28 -4.33 -1.95
CA GLU A 18 -11.45 -4.77 -1.20
C GLU A 18 -12.20 -3.60 -0.58
N ALA A 19 -11.50 -2.59 -0.05
CA ALA A 19 -12.12 -1.36 0.44
C ALA A 19 -12.89 -0.60 -0.66
N LEU A 20 -12.30 -0.49 -1.84
CA LEU A 20 -12.94 0.12 -3.00
C LEU A 20 -14.21 -0.64 -3.40
N TYR A 21 -14.16 -1.98 -3.44
CA TYR A 21 -15.33 -2.80 -3.76
C TYR A 21 -16.43 -2.64 -2.69
N ALA A 22 -16.06 -2.65 -1.41
CA ALA A 22 -17.01 -2.42 -0.32
C ALA A 22 -17.70 -1.04 -0.44
N ALA A 23 -16.95 0.01 -0.79
CA ALA A 23 -17.52 1.34 -0.99
C ALA A 23 -18.46 1.41 -2.22
N LYS A 24 -18.15 0.69 -3.30
CA LYS A 24 -19.04 0.58 -4.47
C LYS A 24 -20.38 -0.06 -4.13
N ASP A 25 -20.41 -0.95 -3.15
CA ASP A 25 -21.61 -1.60 -2.64
C ASP A 25 -22.29 -0.80 -1.51
N GLY A 26 -21.81 0.41 -1.20
CA GLY A 26 -22.33 1.27 -0.13
C GLY A 26 -21.91 0.85 1.29
N ASN A 27 -21.06 -0.17 1.43
CA ASN A 27 -20.56 -0.64 2.72
C ASN A 27 -19.31 0.14 3.16
N TYR A 28 -19.54 1.38 3.61
CA TYR A 28 -18.47 2.30 4.01
C TYR A 28 -17.76 1.91 5.31
N ASP A 29 -18.39 1.14 6.19
CA ASP A 29 -17.76 0.66 7.42
C ASP A 29 -16.68 -0.38 7.11
N LEU A 30 -17.01 -1.35 6.25
CA LEU A 30 -16.02 -2.33 5.76
C LEU A 30 -14.93 -1.64 4.93
N ALA A 31 -15.29 -0.66 4.09
CA ALA A 31 -14.30 0.11 3.34
C ALA A 31 -13.28 0.79 4.26
N LYS A 32 -13.75 1.40 5.36
CA LYS A 32 -12.89 2.03 6.37
C LYS A 32 -11.99 1.02 7.09
N GLU A 33 -12.54 -0.13 7.47
CA GLU A 33 -11.77 -1.22 8.09
C GLU A 33 -10.64 -1.69 7.18
N LYS A 34 -10.96 -1.96 5.91
CA LYS A 34 -10.01 -2.43 4.91
C LYS A 34 -8.95 -1.39 4.57
N MET A 35 -9.31 -0.12 4.44
CA MET A 35 -8.33 0.96 4.28
C MET A 35 -7.38 1.08 5.48
N LYS A 36 -7.88 0.86 6.71
CA LYS A 36 -7.01 0.84 7.89
C LYS A 36 -6.00 -0.32 7.81
N SER A 37 -6.46 -1.52 7.47
CA SER A 37 -5.59 -2.70 7.29
C SER A 37 -4.53 -2.47 6.19
N ALA A 38 -4.94 -1.89 5.05
CA ALA A 38 -4.04 -1.55 3.96
C ALA A 38 -2.93 -0.58 4.40
N ASN A 39 -3.30 0.48 5.14
CA ASN A 39 -2.35 1.48 5.65
C ASN A 39 -1.38 0.92 6.70
N GLU A 40 -1.86 0.07 7.62
CA GLU A 40 -1.00 -0.59 8.61
C GLU A 40 0.02 -1.52 7.93
N THR A 41 -0.43 -2.28 6.93
CA THR A 41 0.38 -3.25 6.20
C THR A 41 1.42 -2.56 5.30
N ILE A 42 1.03 -1.54 4.52
CA ILE A 42 1.99 -0.78 3.71
C ILE A 42 3.01 -0.03 4.57
N GLY A 43 2.64 0.35 5.80
CA GLY A 43 3.56 0.93 6.78
C GLY A 43 4.71 -0.01 7.13
N LYS A 44 4.44 -1.32 7.27
CA LYS A 44 5.49 -2.34 7.50
C LYS A 44 6.42 -2.47 6.31
N ALA A 45 5.88 -2.49 5.09
CA ALA A 45 6.68 -2.52 3.86
C ALA A 45 7.57 -1.27 3.74
N SER A 46 6.99 -0.09 4.03
CA SER A 46 7.69 1.20 3.99
C SER A 46 8.81 1.27 5.03
N HIS A 47 8.62 0.68 6.21
CA HIS A 47 9.67 0.60 7.23
C HIS A 47 10.85 -0.27 6.75
N ALA A 48 10.57 -1.44 6.17
CA ALA A 48 11.60 -2.30 5.61
C ALA A 48 12.36 -1.62 4.45
N HIS A 49 11.69 -0.83 3.63
CA HIS A 49 12.34 0.00 2.60
C HIS A 49 13.21 1.10 3.23
N PHE A 50 12.74 1.78 4.27
CA PHE A 50 13.48 2.84 4.95
C PHE A 50 14.81 2.36 5.57
N GLU A 51 14.86 1.13 6.08
CA GLU A 51 16.12 0.51 6.54
C GLU A 51 17.18 0.42 5.43
N VAL A 52 16.77 0.24 4.17
CA VAL A 52 17.69 0.22 3.00
C VAL A 52 18.29 1.59 2.78
N ILE A 53 17.43 2.61 2.74
CA ILE A 53 17.84 4.01 2.58
C ILE A 53 18.78 4.42 3.71
N GLN A 54 18.51 3.99 4.94
CA GLN A 54 19.36 4.29 6.08
C GLN A 54 20.76 3.68 5.93
N LYS A 55 20.88 2.43 5.48
CA LYS A 55 22.16 1.78 5.22
C LYS A 55 22.95 2.46 4.12
N GLU A 56 22.29 2.81 3.01
CA GLU A 56 22.92 3.55 1.92
C GLU A 56 23.43 4.92 2.40
N ALA A 57 22.62 5.66 3.18
CA ALA A 57 23.01 6.95 3.75
C ALA A 57 24.18 6.86 4.74
N GLN A 58 24.40 5.69 5.37
CA GLN A 58 25.56 5.42 6.22
C GLN A 58 26.83 5.09 5.42
N GLY A 59 26.74 5.05 4.08
CA GLY A 59 27.86 4.77 3.18
C GLY A 59 28.07 3.28 2.91
N GLU A 60 27.11 2.42 3.27
CA GLU A 60 27.15 1.01 2.87
C GLU A 60 26.94 0.89 1.35
N GLN A 61 27.84 0.18 0.67
CA GLN A 61 27.61 -0.18 -0.74
C GLN A 61 26.61 -1.33 -0.82
N LEU A 62 25.45 -1.06 -1.39
CA LEU A 62 24.38 -2.02 -1.56
C LEU A 62 24.34 -2.53 -3.00
N GLU A 63 24.40 -3.84 -3.18
CA GLU A 63 24.20 -4.47 -4.49
C GLU A 63 22.73 -4.88 -4.66
N PHE A 64 22.02 -4.22 -5.57
CA PHE A 64 20.60 -4.47 -5.81
C PHE A 64 20.38 -5.52 -6.91
N LYS A 65 19.61 -6.56 -6.58
CA LYS A 65 19.15 -7.58 -7.53
C LYS A 65 17.82 -7.16 -8.16
N VAL A 66 17.49 -7.74 -9.32
CA VAL A 66 16.19 -7.51 -10.01
C VAL A 66 15.00 -7.77 -9.09
N LEU A 67 15.09 -8.75 -8.19
CA LEU A 67 14.04 -9.03 -7.21
C LEU A 67 13.81 -7.87 -6.23
N PHE A 68 14.85 -7.10 -5.89
CA PHE A 68 14.71 -5.91 -5.06
C PHE A 68 14.03 -4.79 -5.84
N LEU A 69 14.44 -4.54 -7.09
CA LEU A 69 13.77 -3.57 -7.97
C LEU A 69 12.28 -3.89 -8.13
N HIS A 70 11.93 -5.16 -8.30
CA HIS A 70 10.53 -5.59 -8.34
C HIS A 70 9.78 -5.32 -7.04
N ALA A 71 10.44 -5.45 -5.88
CA ALA A 71 9.83 -5.15 -4.59
C ALA A 71 9.54 -3.65 -4.44
N GLU A 72 10.47 -2.80 -4.88
CA GLU A 72 10.31 -1.33 -4.92
C GLU A 72 9.15 -0.92 -5.83
N ASP A 73 9.04 -1.52 -7.02
CA ASP A 73 7.92 -1.31 -7.94
C ASP A 73 6.57 -1.65 -7.28
N GLN A 74 6.48 -2.80 -6.59
CA GLN A 74 5.26 -3.19 -5.88
C GLN A 74 4.92 -2.21 -4.75
N LEU A 75 5.92 -1.75 -3.99
CA LEU A 75 5.74 -0.82 -2.88
C LEU A 75 5.16 0.52 -3.38
N LEU A 76 5.84 1.19 -4.31
CA LEU A 76 5.47 2.52 -4.77
C LEU A 76 4.14 2.51 -5.53
N THR A 77 3.89 1.48 -6.34
CA THR A 77 2.60 1.35 -7.04
C THR A 77 1.45 1.09 -6.07
N THR A 78 1.68 0.34 -4.99
CA THR A 78 0.65 0.09 -3.97
C THR A 78 0.37 1.34 -3.13
N GLN A 79 1.40 2.09 -2.74
CA GLN A 79 1.20 3.38 -2.04
C GLN A 79 0.37 4.35 -2.88
N THR A 80 0.68 4.46 -4.17
CA THR A 80 -0.10 5.30 -5.10
C THR A 80 -1.54 4.81 -5.22
N LEU A 81 -1.75 3.49 -5.32
CA LEU A 81 -3.08 2.90 -5.38
C LEU A 81 -3.90 3.19 -4.12
N ILE A 82 -3.32 3.08 -2.93
CA ILE A 82 -4.00 3.37 -1.65
C ILE A 82 -4.52 4.81 -1.64
N LEU A 83 -3.69 5.78 -2.03
CA LEU A 83 -4.08 7.19 -2.11
C LEU A 83 -5.25 7.40 -3.08
N LEU A 84 -5.19 6.78 -4.25
CA LEU A 84 -6.26 6.89 -5.25
C LEU A 84 -7.55 6.20 -4.80
N VAL A 85 -7.46 5.05 -4.14
CA VAL A 85 -8.61 4.34 -3.58
C VAL A 85 -9.30 5.19 -2.52
N GLU A 86 -8.55 5.85 -1.64
CA GLU A 86 -9.13 6.73 -0.62
C GLU A 86 -9.99 7.85 -1.24
N GLU A 87 -9.46 8.50 -2.28
CA GLU A 87 -10.21 9.52 -3.03
C GLU A 87 -11.43 8.94 -3.75
N LEU A 88 -11.33 7.75 -4.32
CA LEU A 88 -12.46 7.08 -4.97
C LEU A 88 -13.57 6.71 -3.98
N ILE A 89 -13.22 6.25 -2.78
CA ILE A 89 -14.18 5.98 -1.70
C ILE A 89 -14.90 7.29 -1.31
N ALA A 90 -14.17 8.39 -1.18
CA ALA A 90 -14.75 9.70 -0.88
C ALA A 90 -15.73 10.16 -1.99
N VAL A 91 -15.38 9.93 -3.26
CA VAL A 91 -16.27 10.20 -4.41
C VAL A 91 -17.54 9.36 -4.34
N HIS A 92 -17.44 8.05 -4.12
CA HIS A 92 -18.61 7.17 -3.96
C HIS A 92 -19.53 7.65 -2.84
N LYS A 93 -18.97 7.98 -1.68
CA LYS A 93 -19.74 8.48 -0.53
C LYS A 93 -20.51 9.76 -0.85
N LYS A 94 -19.92 10.66 -1.63
CA LYS A 94 -20.57 11.91 -2.07
C LYS A 94 -21.67 11.67 -3.09
N ILE A 95 -21.55 10.65 -3.93
CA ILE A 95 -22.58 10.26 -4.90
C ILE A 95 -23.79 9.67 -4.17
N ASP A 96 -23.57 8.77 -3.21
CA ASP A 96 -24.65 8.12 -2.46
C ASP A 96 -25.37 9.05 -1.46
N SER A 97 -24.72 10.13 -1.05
CA SER A 97 -25.30 11.15 -0.15
C SER A 97 -26.19 12.17 -0.88
N LYS A 98 -26.43 12.01 -2.18
CA LYS A 98 -27.31 12.85 -3.01
C LYS A 98 -28.61 12.12 -3.31
#